data_AF-A0A7Y4T9Y4-F1
#
_entry.id   AF-A0A7Y4T9Y4-F1
#
_cell.length_a   1.000
_cell.length_b   1.000
_cell.length_c   1.000
_cell.angle_alpha   90.00
_cell.angle_beta   90.00
_cell.angle_gamma   90.00
#
_symmetry.space_group_name_H-M   'P 1'
#
loop_
_entity.id
_entity.type
_entity.pdbx_description
1 polymer ?
#
loop_
_entity_poly.entity_id
_entity_poly.type
_entity_poly.pdbx_seq_one_letter_code
_entity_poly.pdbx_strand_id
1 'polypeptide(L)'
;MARLHLFEWEDQPWLPRTLRDFITYHLQFTFSVPETEPLREAVADILVPPLKRAGATHIVDVCSGGGGPLIAVLPHLSAQLGKRVTAR
;
A
#
# COMPACT_ATOMS: atom_id res chain seq x y z
N MET A 1 10.84 16.88 28.86
CA MET A 1 9.51 16.36 28.48
C MET A 1 9.47 14.87 28.79
N ALA A 2 8.33 14.33 29.24
CA ALA A 2 8.19 12.89 29.46
C ALA A 2 8.04 12.16 28.11
N ARG A 3 8.72 11.03 27.93
CA ARG A 3 8.60 10.19 26.74
C ARG A 3 7.37 9.30 26.88
N LEU A 4 6.45 9.36 25.92
CA LEU A 4 5.31 8.43 25.84
C LEU A 4 5.77 7.14 25.12
N HIS A 5 5.54 6.00 25.74
CA HIS A 5 5.79 4.67 25.15
C HIS A 5 4.45 4.08 24.70
N LEU A 6 4.01 4.49 23.50
CA LEU A 6 2.84 3.90 22.85
C LEU A 6 3.20 2.55 22.23
N PHE A 7 2.18 1.75 21.92
CA PHE A 7 2.33 0.42 21.33
C PHE A 7 1.35 0.24 20.16
N GLU A 8 1.72 -0.62 19.21
CA GLU A 8 0.80 -1.12 18.20
C GLU A 8 0.15 -2.42 18.70
N TRP A 9 -1.11 -2.63 18.38
CA TRP A 9 -1.83 -3.84 18.81
C TRP A 9 -1.23 -5.10 18.19
N GLU A 10 -0.82 -5.00 16.94
CA GLU A 10 -0.24 -6.10 16.16
C GLU A 10 1.12 -6.61 16.68
N ASP A 11 1.84 -5.78 17.44
CA ASP A 11 3.08 -6.15 18.15
C ASP A 11 2.84 -7.03 19.38
N GLN A 12 1.61 -7.08 19.89
CA GLN A 12 1.34 -7.79 21.14
C GLN A 12 1.33 -9.31 20.91
N PRO A 13 2.12 -10.10 21.68
CA PRO A 13 2.28 -11.54 21.44
C PRO A 13 0.99 -12.33 21.71
N TRP A 14 0.11 -11.77 22.55
CA TRP A 14 -1.18 -12.37 22.89
C TRP A 14 -2.28 -12.05 21.87
N LEU A 15 -2.07 -11.13 20.90
CA LEU A 15 -3.09 -10.78 19.93
C LEU A 15 -3.34 -11.95 18.97
N PRO A 16 -4.60 -12.43 18.84
CA PRO A 16 -4.96 -13.50 17.93
C PRO A 16 -4.56 -13.19 16.49
N ARG A 17 -4.07 -14.21 15.76
CA ARG A 17 -3.67 -14.07 14.36
C ARG A 17 -4.77 -13.46 13.49
N THR A 18 -6.01 -13.93 13.63
CA THR A 18 -7.15 -13.41 12.86
C THR A 18 -7.35 -11.91 13.01
N LEU A 19 -7.14 -11.37 14.22
CA LEU A 19 -7.23 -9.92 14.44
C LEU A 19 -6.03 -9.18 13.87
N ARG A 20 -4.82 -9.72 14.02
CA ARG A 20 -3.60 -9.16 13.41
C ARG A 20 -3.73 -9.04 11.89
N ASP A 21 -4.16 -10.13 11.25
CA ASP A 21 -4.34 -10.17 9.80
C ASP A 21 -5.46 -9.19 9.38
N PHE A 22 -6.56 -9.13 10.14
CA PHE A 22 -7.65 -8.18 9.89
C PHE A 22 -7.20 -6.72 9.93
N ILE A 23 -6.29 -6.33 10.83
CA ILE A 23 -5.79 -4.94 10.87
C ILE A 23 -5.12 -4.59 9.53
N THR A 24 -4.23 -5.45 9.03
CA THR A 24 -3.57 -5.23 7.73
C THR A 24 -4.54 -5.29 6.55
N TYR A 25 -5.49 -6.23 6.55
CA TYR A 25 -6.51 -6.32 5.51
C TYR A 25 -7.47 -5.14 5.52
N HIS A 26 -7.78 -4.59 6.69
CA HIS A 26 -8.62 -3.41 6.79
C HIS A 26 -7.97 -2.21 6.12
N LEU A 27 -6.65 -2.03 6.25
CA LEU A 27 -5.92 -0.98 5.54
C LEU A 27 -6.02 -1.15 4.02
N GLN A 28 -5.79 -2.37 3.52
CA GLN A 28 -5.95 -2.67 2.10
C GLN A 28 -7.38 -2.39 1.63
N PHE A 29 -8.38 -2.85 2.37
CA PHE A 29 -9.79 -2.66 2.05
C PHE A 29 -10.14 -1.17 1.99
N THR A 30 -9.81 -0.41 3.03
CA THR A 30 -10.06 1.04 3.11
C THR A 30 -9.37 1.79 1.98
N PHE A 31 -8.19 1.34 1.55
CA PHE A 31 -7.50 1.95 0.41
C PHE A 31 -8.11 1.55 -0.96
N SER A 32 -8.98 0.55 -1.00
CA SER A 32 -9.63 0.07 -2.23
C SER A 32 -11.07 0.58 -2.43
N VAL A 33 -11.67 1.22 -1.43
CA VAL A 33 -13.04 1.76 -1.56
C VAL A 33 -13.10 2.99 -2.49
N PRO A 34 -14.25 3.30 -3.11
CA PRO A 34 -14.37 4.43 -4.04
C PRO A 34 -13.98 5.77 -3.45
N GLU A 35 -14.25 5.99 -2.16
CA GLU A 35 -13.97 7.24 -1.45
C GLU A 35 -12.46 7.56 -1.39
N THR A 36 -11.60 6.55 -1.53
CA THR A 36 -10.14 6.71 -1.53
C THR A 36 -9.54 6.77 -2.94
N GLU A 37 -10.35 6.87 -4.00
CA GLU A 37 -9.87 7.04 -5.38
C GLU A 37 -8.89 8.21 -5.56
N PRO A 38 -9.15 9.43 -5.02
CA PRO A 38 -8.21 10.54 -5.19
C PRO A 38 -6.83 10.25 -4.58
N LEU A 39 -6.78 9.43 -3.54
CA LEU A 39 -5.53 9.02 -2.91
C LEU A 39 -4.77 8.02 -3.78
N ARG A 40 -5.46 7.09 -4.44
CA ARG A 40 -4.85 6.15 -5.39
C ARG A 40 -4.24 6.88 -6.59
N GLU A 41 -4.95 7.88 -7.12
CA GLU A 41 -4.46 8.74 -8.20
C GLU A 41 -3.21 9.52 -7.75
N ALA A 42 -3.26 10.15 -6.58
CA ALA A 42 -2.12 10.90 -6.05
C ALA A 42 -0.87 10.03 -5.84
N VAL A 43 -1.04 8.79 -5.36
CA VAL A 43 0.08 7.84 -5.25
C VAL A 43 0.62 7.47 -6.63
N ALA A 44 -0.25 7.27 -7.62
CA ALA A 44 0.19 7.00 -8.99
C ALA A 44 1.02 8.16 -9.57
N ASP A 45 0.57 9.40 -9.37
CA ASP A 45 1.27 10.60 -9.83
C ASP A 45 2.68 10.73 -9.23
N ILE A 46 2.87 10.28 -7.99
CA ILE A 46 4.18 10.25 -7.32
C ILE A 46 5.08 9.15 -7.89
N LEU A 47 4.52 7.97 -8.18
CA LEU A 47 5.29 6.79 -8.57
C LEU A 47 5.59 6.70 -10.08
N VAL A 48 4.77 7.29 -10.95
CA VAL A 48 4.97 7.25 -12.40
C VAL A 48 6.28 7.91 -12.84
N PRO A 49 6.67 9.10 -12.35
CA PRO A 49 7.92 9.74 -12.75
C PRO A 49 9.19 8.90 -12.49
N PRO A 50 9.43 8.32 -11.30
CA PRO A 50 10.59 7.44 -11.10
C PRO A 50 10.51 6.15 -11.94
N LEU A 51 9.32 5.55 -12.11
CA LEU A 51 9.15 4.37 -12.98
C LEU A 51 9.50 4.69 -14.44
N LYS A 52 9.03 5.83 -14.97
CA LYS A 52 9.38 6.32 -16.32
C LYS A 52 10.88 6.49 -16.48
N ARG A 53 11.54 7.17 -15.53
CA ARG A 53 12.99 7.40 -15.56
C ARG A 53 13.80 6.10 -15.50
N ALA A 54 13.35 5.13 -14.72
CA ALA A 54 14.01 3.83 -14.59
C ALA A 54 13.67 2.85 -15.74
N GLY A 55 12.66 3.17 -16.56
CA GLY A 55 12.11 2.21 -17.53
C GLY A 55 11.48 0.97 -16.87
N ALA A 56 11.12 1.06 -15.59
CA ALA A 56 10.67 -0.06 -14.79
C ALA A 56 9.14 -0.24 -14.84
N THR A 57 8.70 -1.49 -14.81
CA THR A 57 7.27 -1.88 -14.74
C THR A 57 7.00 -2.86 -13.59
N HIS A 58 7.99 -3.07 -12.73
CA HIS A 58 7.89 -3.96 -11.58
C HIS A 58 8.30 -3.21 -10.31
N ILE A 59 7.44 -3.25 -9.31
CA ILE A 59 7.68 -2.68 -7.98
C ILE A 59 7.87 -3.83 -6.99
N VAL A 60 8.84 -3.70 -6.10
CA VAL A 60 9.01 -4.62 -4.98
C VAL A 60 8.48 -3.93 -3.74
N ASP A 61 7.43 -4.48 -3.18
CA ASP A 61 6.88 -4.08 -1.90
C ASP A 61 7.63 -4.79 -0.77
N VAL A 62 8.28 -4.01 0.09
CA VAL A 62 9.13 -4.55 1.15
C VAL A 62 8.39 -4.73 2.47
N CYS A 63 7.23 -4.09 2.67
CA CYS A 63 6.63 -3.96 4.01
C CYS A 63 5.09 -3.90 4.06
N SER A 64 4.34 -3.91 2.96
CA SER A 64 2.88 -3.69 3.06
C SER A 64 2.06 -4.90 3.56
N GLY A 65 2.69 -6.03 3.86
CA GLY A 65 2.02 -7.19 4.46
C GLY A 65 1.00 -7.84 3.51
N GLY A 66 -0.29 -7.80 3.87
CA GLY A 66 -1.41 -8.49 3.20
C GLY A 66 -1.77 -8.03 1.77
N GLY A 67 -0.80 -7.56 0.98
CA GLY A 67 -0.98 -7.04 -0.38
C GLY A 67 -1.06 -5.52 -0.46
N GLY A 68 -1.21 -4.83 0.66
CA GLY A 68 -0.99 -3.39 0.76
C GLY A 68 -1.92 -2.50 -0.09
N PRO A 69 -1.68 -1.17 -0.06
CA PRO A 69 -2.38 -0.22 -0.92
C PRO A 69 -1.97 -0.37 -2.39
N LEU A 70 -0.77 -0.91 -2.65
CA LEU A 70 -0.15 -0.90 -3.96
C LEU A 70 -0.97 -1.66 -5.01
N ILE A 71 -1.62 -2.76 -4.63
CA ILE A 71 -2.51 -3.54 -5.51
C ILE A 71 -3.60 -2.65 -6.13
N ALA A 72 -4.20 -1.76 -5.34
CA ALA A 72 -5.26 -0.87 -5.82
C ALA A 72 -4.72 0.27 -6.70
N VAL A 73 -3.42 0.58 -6.61
CA VAL A 73 -2.76 1.64 -7.40
C VAL A 73 -2.26 1.14 -8.76
N LEU A 74 -2.00 -0.17 -8.91
CA LEU A 74 -1.48 -0.76 -10.16
C LEU A 74 -2.28 -0.39 -11.43
N PRO A 75 -3.63 -0.32 -11.43
CA PRO A 75 -4.39 0.10 -12.60
C PRO A 75 -4.07 1.54 -13.02
N HIS A 76 -3.98 2.47 -12.06
CA HIS A 76 -3.63 3.87 -12.33
C HIS A 76 -2.21 4.00 -12.87
N LEU A 77 -1.24 3.29 -12.28
CA LEU A 77 0.13 3.24 -12.78
C LEU A 77 0.17 2.72 -14.22
N SER A 78 -0.57 1.65 -14.50
CA SER A 78 -0.57 1.04 -15.83
C SER A 78 -1.18 1.97 -16.88
N ALA A 79 -2.27 2.66 -16.52
CA ALA A 79 -2.94 3.63 -17.38
C ALA A 79 -2.03 4.83 -17.68
N GLN A 80 -1.41 5.44 -16.66
CA GLN A 80 -0.56 6.61 -16.82
C GLN A 80 0.81 6.33 -17.47
N LEU A 81 1.34 5.11 -17.28
CA LEU A 81 2.59 4.67 -17.88
C LEU A 81 2.40 4.14 -19.32
N GLY A 82 1.17 3.73 -19.67
CA GLY A 82 0.87 3.08 -20.96
C GLY A 82 1.47 1.67 -21.07
N LYS A 83 1.82 1.05 -19.95
CA LYS A 83 2.44 -0.29 -19.85
C LYS A 83 1.87 -1.00 -18.63
N ARG A 84 1.71 -2.32 -18.70
CA ARG A 84 1.31 -3.11 -17.54
C ARG A 84 2.37 -3.00 -16.43
N VAL A 85 1.96 -2.52 -15.26
CA VAL A 85 2.79 -2.47 -14.05
C VAL A 85 2.40 -3.64 -13.13
N THR A 86 3.38 -4.21 -12.45
CA THR A 86 3.21 -5.33 -11.51
C THR A 86 3.88 -5.02 -10.18
N ALA A 87 3.43 -5.68 -9.12
CA ALA A 87 4.05 -5.63 -7.82
C ALA A 87 4.15 -7.03 -7.20
N ARG A 88 5.12 -7.21 -6.31
CA ARG A 88 5.25 -8.38 -5.43
C ARG A 88 5.56 -7.93 -4.01
#